data_AF-A0A954F3F5-F1
#
_entry.id   AF-A0A954F3F5-F1
#
_cell.length_a   1.000
_cell.length_b   1.000
_cell.length_c   1.000
_cell.angle_alpha   90.00
_cell.angle_beta   90.00
_cell.angle_gamma   90.00
#
_symmetry.space_group_name_H-M   'P 1'
#
loop_
_entity.id
_entity.type
_entity.pdbx_description
1 polymer ?
#
loop_
_entity_poly.entity_id
_entity_poly.type
_entity_poly.pdbx_seq_one_letter_code
_entity_poly.pdbx_strand_id
1 'polypeptide(L)'
;MHRSTRIVPARRQNEFSGSLLGCLLVILCVPACLSVSDPNAAWAEDSTGTHQIGMSTGWAMTRADVKLENGTGPLANPGLGGSPSGSSTTDLDPVFGLGLRYHYYLTNNWVIGGIFEHRIFDPESTRPLSADVDIHDFDTQHFILDLRYVMDPVDAKRRLRPYFALQLGYVPRVDAYGVVRYGDTFAAAGRPDVEEDIHLAGDSFTTAGALAGMSYLIRDGLS
;
A
#
# COMPACT_ATOMS: atom_id res chain seq x y z
N MET A 1 -36.12 29.73 15.68
CA MET A 1 -35.91 28.55 16.55
C MET A 1 -34.84 27.68 15.90
N HIS A 2 -33.59 27.81 16.33
CA HIS A 2 -32.47 26.99 15.86
C HIS A 2 -32.42 25.71 16.70
N ARG A 3 -32.75 24.55 16.10
CA ARG A 3 -32.49 23.25 16.72
C ARG A 3 -31.07 22.84 16.37
N SER A 4 -30.16 23.04 17.32
CA SER A 4 -28.86 22.36 17.34
C SER A 4 -29.11 20.91 17.76
N THR A 5 -29.03 19.99 16.82
CA THR A 5 -29.07 18.55 17.10
C THR A 5 -27.64 18.09 17.31
N ARG A 6 -27.24 17.94 18.57
CA ARG A 6 -25.96 17.37 18.96
C ARG A 6 -26.05 15.86 18.74
N ILE A 7 -25.53 15.37 17.61
CA ILE A 7 -25.44 13.94 17.32
C ILE A 7 -24.22 13.41 18.08
N VAL A 8 -24.47 12.55 19.07
CA VAL A 8 -23.46 11.77 19.78
C VAL A 8 -22.90 10.74 18.79
N PRO A 9 -21.58 10.62 18.60
CA PRO A 9 -21.03 9.64 17.66
C PRO A 9 -21.23 8.24 18.23
N ALA A 10 -22.15 7.49 17.64
CA ALA A 10 -22.16 6.05 17.75
C ALA A 10 -20.87 5.52 17.13
N ARG A 11 -20.14 4.69 17.87
CA ARG A 11 -18.90 4.02 17.45
C ARG A 11 -19.20 3.24 16.17
N ARG A 12 -18.83 3.79 15.02
CA ARG A 12 -18.98 3.18 13.68
C ARG A 12 -17.85 2.17 13.46
N GLN A 13 -18.20 0.98 13.00
CA GLN A 13 -17.27 0.04 12.40
C GLN A 13 -17.64 -0.01 10.92
N ASN A 14 -16.95 0.79 10.12
CA ASN A 14 -16.89 0.62 8.67
C ASN A 14 -15.68 -0.30 8.44
N GLU A 15 -15.86 -1.40 7.71
CA GLU A 15 -14.81 -2.38 7.45
C GLU A 15 -14.31 -2.23 6.02
N PHE A 16 -12.99 -2.08 5.87
CA PHE A 16 -12.31 -2.10 4.58
C PHE A 16 -11.38 -3.32 4.54
N SER A 17 -11.62 -4.19 3.55
CA SER A 17 -10.84 -5.40 3.32
C SER A 17 -10.09 -5.27 2.02
N GLY A 18 -8.77 -5.15 2.08
CA GLY A 18 -7.92 -5.19 0.89
C GLY A 18 -7.73 -6.63 0.40
N SER A 19 -7.99 -6.90 -0.88
CA SER A 19 -7.53 -8.13 -1.54
C SER A 19 -6.34 -7.78 -2.44
N LEU A 20 -5.17 -8.33 -2.12
CA LEU A 20 -3.94 -8.07 -2.85
C LEU A 20 -3.77 -9.11 -3.97
N LEU A 21 -4.13 -8.73 -5.20
CA LEU A 21 -3.64 -9.40 -6.41
C LEU A 21 -2.39 -8.64 -6.88
N GLY A 22 -1.22 -9.01 -6.34
CA GLY A 22 0.04 -8.36 -6.66
C GLY A 22 0.50 -8.68 -8.08
N CYS A 23 0.35 -7.74 -9.01
CA CYS A 23 1.03 -7.77 -10.30
C CYS A 23 2.45 -7.20 -10.14
N LEU A 24 3.43 -8.03 -10.48
CA LEU A 24 4.86 -7.73 -10.45
C LEU A 24 5.19 -6.68 -11.53
N LEU A 25 5.42 -5.42 -11.17
CA LEU A 25 5.93 -4.41 -12.11
C LEU A 25 7.35 -3.99 -11.71
N VAL A 26 8.32 -4.41 -12.53
CA VAL A 26 9.73 -4.03 -12.42
C VAL A 26 9.91 -2.68 -13.10
N ILE A 27 10.14 -1.61 -12.32
CA ILE A 27 10.56 -0.31 -12.88
C ILE A 27 12.00 -0.05 -12.45
N LEU A 28 12.90 -0.13 -13.43
CA LEU A 28 14.29 0.30 -13.37
C LEU A 28 14.34 1.84 -13.37
N CYS A 29 14.53 2.46 -12.21
CA CYS A 29 14.93 3.86 -12.13
C CYS A 29 16.42 3.94 -11.78
N VAL A 30 17.26 4.10 -12.80
CA VAL A 30 18.67 4.49 -12.65
C VAL A 30 18.72 6.02 -12.70
N PRO A 31 19.12 6.73 -11.64
CA PRO A 31 19.63 8.08 -11.80
C PRO A 31 21.13 8.00 -12.08
N ALA A 32 21.50 8.46 -13.26
CA ALA A 32 22.86 8.80 -13.62
C ALA A 32 23.43 9.86 -12.68
N CYS A 33 24.58 9.56 -12.04
CA CYS A 33 25.57 10.55 -11.61
C CYS A 33 26.94 9.86 -11.39
N LEU A 34 27.76 9.92 -12.45
CA LEU A 34 29.23 10.09 -12.49
C LEU A 34 30.12 9.43 -11.40
N SER A 35 30.99 8.52 -11.83
CA SER A 35 32.23 8.04 -11.16
C SER A 35 32.12 7.53 -9.72
N VAL A 36 31.12 6.69 -9.42
CA VAL A 36 31.04 5.97 -8.13
C VAL A 36 31.42 4.49 -8.27
N SER A 37 31.59 3.98 -9.49
CA SER A 37 31.91 2.56 -9.69
C SER A 37 33.41 2.30 -9.59
N ASP A 38 33.84 1.58 -8.57
CA ASP A 38 35.19 1.01 -8.52
C ASP A 38 35.25 -0.14 -9.54
N PRO A 39 36.15 -0.14 -10.54
CA PRO A 39 36.28 -1.21 -11.54
C PRO A 39 36.67 -2.57 -10.95
N ASN A 40 37.22 -2.59 -9.72
CA ASN A 40 37.66 -3.79 -9.03
C ASN A 40 36.67 -4.28 -7.95
N ALA A 41 35.58 -3.55 -7.72
CA ALA A 41 34.55 -3.99 -6.77
C ALA A 41 33.97 -5.35 -7.19
N ALA A 42 34.02 -6.28 -6.25
CA ALA A 42 33.43 -7.60 -6.32
C ALA A 42 32.80 -7.92 -4.97
N TRP A 43 31.73 -8.72 -4.97
CA TRP A 43 31.12 -9.10 -3.71
C TRP A 43 32.09 -9.87 -2.82
N ALA A 44 32.01 -9.65 -1.51
CA ALA A 44 32.75 -10.43 -0.54
C ALA A 44 32.49 -11.93 -0.72
N GLU A 45 33.54 -12.74 -0.59
CA GLU A 45 33.47 -14.19 -0.70
C GLU A 45 32.63 -14.81 0.40
N ASP A 46 32.68 -14.22 1.61
CA ASP A 46 31.81 -14.55 2.73
C ASP A 46 31.19 -13.28 3.32
N SER A 47 29.86 -13.26 3.39
CA SER A 47 29.07 -12.18 3.98
C SER A 47 28.41 -12.61 5.30
N THR A 48 28.68 -13.82 5.80
CA THR A 48 28.09 -14.35 7.03
C THR A 48 28.31 -13.41 8.21
N GLY A 49 27.26 -13.12 8.96
CA GLY A 49 27.31 -12.22 10.12
C GLY A 49 27.32 -10.73 9.78
N THR A 50 27.29 -10.35 8.50
CA THR A 50 27.24 -8.94 8.09
C THR A 50 25.82 -8.39 8.12
N HIS A 51 25.75 -7.06 8.26
CA HIS A 51 24.50 -6.30 8.26
C HIS A 51 24.42 -5.42 7.02
N GLN A 52 23.22 -5.30 6.45
CA GLN A 52 22.93 -4.37 5.38
C GLN A 52 21.77 -3.47 5.78
N ILE A 53 21.91 -2.19 5.49
CA ILE A 53 20.84 -1.20 5.58
C ILE A 53 20.61 -0.69 4.16
N GLY A 54 19.35 -0.65 3.75
CA GLY A 54 18.98 -0.20 2.43
C GLY A 54 17.71 0.63 2.46
N MET A 55 17.52 1.35 1.37
CA MET A 55 16.25 1.98 1.04
C MET A 55 15.69 1.36 -0.24
N SER A 56 14.40 1.43 -0.41
CA SER A 56 13.70 1.09 -1.66
C SER A 56 12.58 2.07 -1.90
N THR A 57 12.29 2.29 -3.16
CA THR A 57 11.06 2.94 -3.60
C THR A 57 10.45 2.05 -4.68
N GLY A 58 9.13 2.06 -4.76
CA GLY A 58 8.40 1.19 -5.65
C GLY A 58 6.92 1.49 -5.56
N TRP A 59 6.19 1.02 -6.57
CA TRP A 59 4.78 1.25 -6.73
C TRP A 59 4.05 -0.09 -6.68
N ALA A 60 2.94 -0.14 -5.96
CA ALA A 60 2.04 -1.30 -5.96
C ALA A 60 0.67 -0.82 -6.41
N MET A 61 0.17 -1.41 -7.49
CA MET A 61 -1.21 -1.23 -7.93
C MET A 61 -2.07 -2.14 -7.05
N THR A 62 -2.96 -1.54 -6.28
CA THR A 62 -3.80 -2.26 -5.33
C THR A 62 -5.25 -1.91 -5.59
N ARG A 63 -6.14 -2.90 -5.48
CA ARG A 63 -7.59 -2.67 -5.49
C ARG A 63 -8.13 -2.94 -4.10
N ALA A 64 -9.03 -2.09 -3.64
CA ALA A 64 -9.71 -2.27 -2.37
C ALA A 64 -11.21 -2.40 -2.54
N ASP A 65 -11.82 -3.23 -1.68
CA ASP A 65 -13.26 -3.32 -1.54
C ASP A 65 -13.74 -2.28 -0.51
N VAL A 66 -14.61 -1.38 -0.95
CA VAL A 66 -15.29 -0.40 -0.11
C VAL A 66 -16.70 -0.91 0.18
N LYS A 67 -16.95 -1.24 1.45
CA LYS A 67 -18.27 -1.65 1.93
C LYS A 67 -18.84 -0.58 2.84
N LEU A 68 -20.06 -0.15 2.54
CA LEU A 68 -20.85 0.72 3.39
C LEU A 68 -22.04 -0.09 3.89
N GLU A 69 -22.14 -0.27 5.19
CA GLU A 69 -23.24 -1.00 5.85
C GLU A 69 -23.92 -0.13 6.90
N ASN A 70 -25.18 -0.44 7.20
CA ASN A 70 -25.97 0.23 8.23
C ASN A 70 -26.02 1.75 8.07
N GLY A 71 -26.11 2.22 6.82
CA GLY A 71 -26.26 3.63 6.54
C GLY A 71 -27.47 4.20 7.28
N THR A 72 -27.35 5.43 7.77
CA THR A 72 -28.49 6.23 8.24
C THR A 72 -28.57 7.47 7.38
N GLY A 73 -29.78 7.97 7.11
CA GLY A 73 -29.96 9.11 6.22
C GLY A 73 -30.18 8.68 4.76
N PRO A 74 -29.88 9.54 3.78
CA PRO A 74 -30.30 9.31 2.40
C PRO A 74 -29.72 8.06 1.74
N LEU A 75 -28.48 7.67 2.08
CA LEU A 75 -27.80 6.47 1.54
C LEU A 75 -28.55 5.16 1.77
N ALA A 76 -29.22 5.04 2.91
CA ALA A 76 -29.93 3.83 3.31
C ALA A 76 -31.44 3.91 3.10
N ASN A 77 -31.95 5.00 2.51
CA ASN A 77 -33.38 5.18 2.29
C ASN A 77 -33.80 4.57 0.94
N PRO A 78 -34.54 3.45 0.93
CA PRO A 78 -34.98 2.81 -0.31
C PRO A 78 -35.93 3.71 -1.12
N GLY A 79 -36.67 4.61 -0.45
CA GLY A 79 -37.55 5.58 -1.10
C GLY A 79 -36.80 6.69 -1.87
N LEU A 80 -35.49 6.78 -1.71
CA LEU A 80 -34.60 7.66 -2.48
C LEU A 80 -33.64 6.86 -3.38
N GLY A 81 -33.90 5.57 -3.61
CA GLY A 81 -33.00 4.70 -4.38
C GLY A 81 -31.76 4.21 -3.62
N GLY A 82 -31.69 4.45 -2.30
CA GLY A 82 -30.63 3.98 -1.42
C GLY A 82 -30.80 2.51 -1.00
N SER A 83 -29.76 1.95 -0.40
CA SER A 83 -29.74 0.58 0.13
C SER A 83 -29.10 0.59 1.53
N PRO A 84 -29.58 -0.22 2.50
CA PRO A 84 -28.99 -0.28 3.84
C PRO A 84 -27.53 -0.76 3.83
N SER A 85 -27.11 -1.44 2.75
CA SER A 85 -25.74 -1.91 2.54
C SER A 85 -25.38 -1.88 1.05
N GLY A 86 -24.11 -1.64 0.76
CA GLY A 86 -23.59 -1.62 -0.59
C GLY A 86 -22.07 -1.74 -0.64
N SER A 87 -21.56 -2.30 -1.74
CA SER A 87 -20.14 -2.55 -1.92
C SER A 87 -19.71 -2.13 -3.32
N SER A 88 -18.53 -1.53 -3.42
CA SER A 88 -17.87 -1.22 -4.69
C SER A 88 -16.37 -1.38 -4.52
N THR A 89 -15.62 -1.33 -5.61
CA THR A 89 -14.16 -1.35 -5.58
C THR A 89 -13.60 0.02 -5.90
N THR A 90 -12.42 0.32 -5.35
CA THR A 90 -11.60 1.48 -5.74
C THR A 90 -10.20 0.99 -6.06
N ASP A 91 -9.63 1.51 -7.15
CA ASP A 91 -8.22 1.32 -7.43
C ASP A 91 -7.43 2.36 -6.62
N LEU A 92 -6.38 1.90 -5.94
CA LEU A 92 -5.52 2.72 -5.09
C LEU A 92 -4.31 3.15 -5.90
N ASP A 93 -4.39 4.35 -6.46
CA ASP A 93 -3.27 4.92 -7.20
C ASP A 93 -2.19 5.35 -6.22
N PRO A 94 -0.97 4.86 -6.35
CA PRO A 94 0.04 5.21 -5.38
C PRO A 94 0.59 6.60 -5.70
N VAL A 95 0.69 7.45 -4.67
CA VAL A 95 1.23 8.83 -4.75
C VAL A 95 2.67 8.87 -4.26
N PHE A 96 2.97 8.08 -3.22
CA PHE A 96 4.30 7.99 -2.63
C PHE A 96 4.57 6.61 -2.05
N GLY A 97 5.82 6.16 -2.11
CA GLY A 97 6.25 4.89 -1.52
C GLY A 97 7.73 4.89 -1.16
N LEU A 98 8.03 4.61 0.11
CA LEU A 98 9.39 4.45 0.63
C LEU A 98 9.46 3.23 1.55
N GLY A 99 10.47 2.39 1.33
CA GLY A 99 10.82 1.26 2.18
C GLY A 99 12.20 1.44 2.80
N LEU A 100 12.31 1.22 4.10
CA LEU A 100 13.57 1.08 4.83
C LEU A 100 13.80 -0.39 5.14
N ARG A 101 14.98 -0.90 4.81
CA ARG A 101 15.32 -2.32 4.91
C ARG A 101 16.52 -2.52 5.81
N TYR A 102 16.44 -3.51 6.68
CA TYR A 102 17.56 -3.99 7.46
C TYR A 102 17.67 -5.50 7.28
N HIS A 103 18.84 -5.98 6.88
CA HIS A 103 19.12 -7.38 6.61
C HIS A 103 20.35 -7.85 7.41
N TYR A 104 20.33 -9.13 7.77
CA TYR A 104 21.40 -9.86 8.42
C TYR A 104 21.68 -11.15 7.67
N TYR A 105 22.94 -11.39 7.33
CA TYR A 105 23.38 -12.62 6.66
C TYR A 105 23.55 -13.74 7.69
N LEU A 106 22.58 -14.66 7.73
CA LEU A 106 22.65 -15.88 8.53
C LEU A 106 23.77 -16.82 8.05
N THR A 107 23.93 -16.86 6.73
CA THR A 107 25.03 -17.55 6.02
C THR A 107 25.44 -16.67 4.84
N ASN A 108 26.39 -17.11 4.02
CA ASN A 108 26.80 -16.36 2.83
C ASN A 108 25.65 -16.15 1.81
N ASN A 109 24.63 -17.02 1.82
CA ASN A 109 23.54 -17.00 0.85
C ASN A 109 22.17 -16.77 1.50
N TRP A 110 22.00 -17.05 2.79
CA TRP A 110 20.74 -16.83 3.49
C TRP A 110 20.76 -15.52 4.28
N VAL A 111 19.76 -14.70 4.03
CA VAL A 111 19.57 -13.39 4.62
C VAL A 111 18.20 -13.34 5.29
N ILE A 112 18.14 -12.80 6.50
CA ILE A 112 16.89 -12.49 7.19
C ILE A 112 16.84 -11.00 7.51
N GLY A 113 15.67 -10.40 7.49
CA GLY A 113 15.57 -9.01 7.88
C GLY A 113 14.17 -8.47 7.96
N GLY A 114 14.09 -7.17 8.24
CA GLY A 114 12.86 -6.41 8.36
C GLY A 114 12.81 -5.29 7.34
N ILE A 115 11.62 -5.03 6.83
CA ILE A 115 11.30 -3.91 5.96
C ILE A 115 10.17 -3.13 6.62
N PHE A 116 10.34 -1.82 6.72
CA PHE A 116 9.26 -0.89 7.03
C PHE A 116 8.96 -0.11 5.76
N GLU A 117 7.72 -0.17 5.29
CA GLU A 117 7.27 0.64 4.17
C GLU A 117 6.21 1.64 4.60
N HIS A 118 6.33 2.85 4.09
CA HIS A 118 5.32 3.89 4.20
C HIS A 118 4.85 4.24 2.80
N ARG A 119 3.53 4.25 2.60
CA ARG A 119 2.91 4.49 1.30
C ARG A 119 1.74 5.45 1.45
N ILE A 120 1.54 6.28 0.44
CA ILE A 120 0.38 7.16 0.31
C ILE A 120 -0.36 6.75 -0.95
N PHE A 121 -1.68 6.59 -0.84
CA PHE A 121 -2.56 6.25 -1.95
C PHE A 121 -3.58 7.36 -2.17
N ASP A 122 -3.88 7.63 -3.44
CA ASP A 122 -4.99 8.43 -3.94
C ASP A 122 -6.04 7.46 -4.49
N PRO A 123 -7.14 7.20 -3.76
CA PRO A 123 -8.15 6.24 -4.20
C PRO A 123 -9.05 6.84 -5.27
N GLU A 124 -9.29 6.08 -6.34
CA GLU A 124 -10.30 6.48 -7.32
C GLU A 124 -11.70 6.54 -6.68
N SER A 125 -12.50 7.52 -7.12
CA SER A 125 -13.89 7.66 -6.67
C SER A 125 -14.70 6.39 -6.96
N THR A 126 -15.55 6.00 -6.01
CA THR A 126 -16.29 4.73 -6.06
C THR A 126 -17.76 4.90 -5.68
N ARG A 127 -18.63 3.96 -6.07
CA ARG A 127 -20.10 4.08 -5.93
C ARG A 127 -20.79 2.89 -5.24
N PRO A 128 -20.45 2.55 -3.98
CA PRO A 128 -21.03 1.40 -3.25
C PRO A 128 -22.56 1.48 -3.05
N LEU A 129 -23.15 2.68 -3.03
CA LEU A 129 -24.58 2.91 -2.76
C LEU A 129 -25.23 3.89 -3.76
N SER A 130 -24.78 3.89 -5.02
CA SER A 130 -25.18 4.87 -6.06
C SER A 130 -24.80 6.33 -5.79
N ALA A 131 -24.21 6.63 -4.63
CA ALA A 131 -23.57 7.89 -4.32
C ALA A 131 -22.07 7.82 -4.64
N ASP A 132 -21.52 8.93 -5.12
CA ASP A 132 -20.08 9.04 -5.36
C ASP A 132 -19.37 9.21 -4.01
N VAL A 133 -18.39 8.35 -3.75
CA VAL A 133 -17.55 8.36 -2.57
C VAL A 133 -16.15 8.73 -3.01
N ASP A 134 -15.74 9.93 -2.62
CA ASP A 134 -14.45 10.53 -2.92
C ASP A 134 -13.59 10.42 -1.66
N ILE A 135 -12.58 9.55 -1.67
CA ILE A 135 -11.73 9.29 -0.51
C ILE A 135 -10.47 10.13 -0.69
N HIS A 136 -10.09 10.91 0.32
CA HIS A 136 -8.84 11.66 0.29
C HIS A 136 -7.63 10.74 0.37
N ASP A 137 -6.49 11.27 -0.08
CA ASP A 137 -5.19 10.63 0.13
C ASP A 137 -5.04 10.13 1.56
N PHE A 138 -4.67 8.87 1.69
CA PHE A 138 -4.40 8.26 3.00
C PHE A 138 -3.07 7.53 2.99
N ASP A 139 -2.45 7.47 4.16
CA ASP A 139 -1.21 6.75 4.34
C ASP A 139 -1.42 5.36 4.94
N THR A 140 -0.48 4.48 4.62
CA THR A 140 -0.41 3.13 5.17
C THR A 140 1.03 2.82 5.58
N GLN A 141 1.14 1.91 6.55
CA GLN A 141 2.41 1.40 7.05
C GLN A 141 2.44 -0.11 6.85
N HIS A 142 3.55 -0.66 6.38
CA HIS A 142 3.70 -2.09 6.15
C HIS A 142 4.98 -2.58 6.80
N PHE A 143 4.84 -3.49 7.76
CA PHE A 143 5.96 -4.13 8.44
C PHE A 143 6.16 -5.52 7.85
N ILE A 144 7.31 -5.79 7.24
CA ILE A 144 7.56 -7.04 6.50
C ILE A 144 8.79 -7.73 7.08
N LEU A 145 8.65 -9.02 7.36
CA LEU A 145 9.76 -9.94 7.60
C LEU A 145 10.19 -10.52 6.24
N ASP A 146 11.46 -10.34 5.88
CA ASP A 146 12.07 -10.82 4.62
C ASP A 146 13.01 -11.98 4.93
N LEU A 147 12.78 -13.14 4.31
CA LEU A 147 13.73 -14.24 4.26
C LEU A 147 14.19 -14.43 2.83
N ARG A 148 15.48 -14.26 2.58
CA ARG A 148 16.05 -14.18 1.23
C ARG A 148 17.18 -15.16 1.02
N TYR A 149 17.17 -15.81 -0.14
CA TYR A 149 18.28 -16.57 -0.67
C TYR A 149 18.97 -15.77 -1.78
N VAL A 150 20.23 -15.43 -1.57
CA VAL A 150 21.11 -14.68 -2.48
C VAL A 150 22.02 -15.68 -3.19
N MET A 151 22.00 -15.65 -4.53
CA MET A 151 22.80 -16.53 -5.36
C MET A 151 24.22 -15.97 -5.54
N ASP A 152 25.12 -16.84 -5.99
CA ASP A 152 26.45 -16.43 -6.40
C ASP A 152 26.39 -15.42 -7.57
N PRO A 153 27.41 -14.54 -7.70
CA PRO A 153 27.45 -13.59 -8.80
C PRO A 153 27.41 -14.29 -10.17
N VAL A 154 26.57 -13.80 -11.09
CA VAL A 154 26.35 -14.44 -12.40
C VAL A 154 27.07 -13.77 -13.56
N ASP A 155 27.64 -12.59 -13.34
CA ASP A 155 28.39 -11.85 -14.35
C ASP A 155 29.91 -12.07 -14.19
N ALA A 156 30.66 -11.88 -15.28
CA ALA A 156 32.11 -12.07 -15.30
C ALA A 156 32.88 -11.17 -14.30
N LYS A 157 32.31 -10.01 -13.94
CA LYS A 157 32.90 -9.07 -12.98
C LYS A 157 32.50 -9.36 -11.53
N ARG A 158 31.69 -10.39 -11.28
CA ARG A 158 31.18 -10.79 -9.97
C ARG A 158 30.47 -9.66 -9.21
N ARG A 159 29.59 -8.91 -9.90
CA ARG A 159 28.82 -7.76 -9.35
C ARG A 159 27.32 -7.98 -9.28
N LEU A 160 26.78 -8.83 -10.11
CA LEU A 160 25.34 -9.05 -10.23
C LEU A 160 24.95 -10.32 -9.48
N ARG A 161 24.25 -10.18 -8.35
CA ARG A 161 23.74 -11.30 -7.54
C ARG A 161 22.21 -11.38 -7.66
N PRO A 162 21.68 -12.43 -8.32
CA PRO A 162 20.25 -12.73 -8.25
C PRO A 162 19.84 -13.15 -6.84
N TYR A 163 18.56 -12.97 -6.51
CA TYR A 163 18.00 -13.46 -5.26
C TYR A 163 16.51 -13.82 -5.38
N PHE A 164 16.06 -14.65 -4.45
CA PHE A 164 14.66 -14.95 -4.20
C PHE A 164 14.35 -14.71 -2.73
N ALA A 165 13.15 -14.23 -2.41
CA ALA A 165 12.73 -14.00 -1.04
C ALA A 165 11.28 -14.42 -0.80
N LEU A 166 11.01 -14.81 0.44
CA LEU A 166 9.69 -14.97 1.00
C LEU A 166 9.45 -13.84 2.00
N GLN A 167 8.27 -13.26 1.93
CA GLN A 167 7.90 -12.09 2.73
C GLN A 167 6.62 -12.36 3.48
N LEU A 168 6.64 -12.06 4.78
CA LEU A 168 5.45 -12.05 5.63
C LEU A 168 5.28 -10.65 6.17
N GLY A 169 4.15 -10.02 5.87
CA GLY A 169 3.90 -8.64 6.23
C GLY A 169 2.68 -8.46 7.11
N TYR A 170 2.65 -7.34 7.80
CA TYR A 170 1.53 -6.87 8.60
C TYR A 170 1.27 -5.40 8.28
N VAL A 171 0.03 -5.10 7.92
CA VAL A 171 -0.48 -3.75 7.74
C VAL A 171 -1.42 -3.48 8.90
N PRO A 172 -1.14 -2.48 9.76
CA PRO A 172 -2.05 -2.09 10.82
C PRO A 172 -3.32 -1.48 10.21
N ARG A 173 -4.30 -1.22 11.08
CA ARG A 173 -5.52 -0.52 10.71
C ARG A 173 -5.21 0.74 9.90
N VAL A 174 -5.96 0.93 8.82
CA VAL A 174 -5.88 2.12 7.96
C VAL A 174 -7.07 3.02 8.28
N ASP A 175 -6.86 4.31 8.41
CA ASP A 175 -7.93 5.28 8.59
C ASP A 175 -7.92 6.24 7.40
N ALA A 176 -9.05 6.36 6.71
CA ALA A 176 -9.22 7.20 5.54
C ALA A 176 -10.43 8.12 5.71
N TYR A 177 -10.29 9.37 5.28
CA TYR A 177 -11.36 10.36 5.31
C TYR A 177 -11.82 10.65 3.90
N GLY A 178 -13.08 11.01 3.73
CA GLY A 178 -13.62 11.32 2.41
C GLY A 178 -14.95 12.03 2.49
N VAL A 179 -15.52 12.25 1.31
CA VAL A 179 -16.79 12.94 1.12
C VAL A 179 -17.70 12.07 0.26
N VAL A 180 -18.96 11.97 0.68
CA VAL A 180 -20.03 11.38 -0.13
C VAL A 180 -20.81 12.48 -0.82
N ARG A 181 -20.94 12.40 -2.15
CA ARG A 181 -21.73 13.34 -2.96
C ARG A 181 -23.00 12.66 -3.47
N TYR A 182 -24.13 13.35 -3.31
CA TYR A 182 -25.46 12.82 -3.60
C TYR A 182 -26.08 13.30 -4.94
N GLY A 183 -25.28 13.95 -5.79
CA GLY A 183 -25.73 14.79 -6.92
C GLY A 183 -26.80 14.18 -7.82
N ASP A 184 -26.53 13.02 -8.44
CA ASP A 184 -27.47 12.42 -9.40
C ASP A 184 -28.80 11.99 -8.75
N THR A 185 -28.72 11.44 -7.54
CA THR A 185 -29.87 10.85 -6.83
C THR A 185 -30.80 11.93 -6.28
N PHE A 186 -30.25 13.04 -5.79
CA PHE A 186 -31.02 14.16 -5.24
C PHE A 186 -31.56 15.08 -6.33
N ALA A 187 -30.78 15.33 -7.39
CA ALA A 187 -31.23 16.09 -8.55
C ALA A 187 -32.44 15.43 -9.22
N ALA A 188 -32.44 14.10 -9.38
CA ALA A 188 -33.59 13.36 -9.90
C ALA A 188 -34.86 13.48 -9.03
N ALA A 189 -34.69 13.75 -7.73
CA ALA A 189 -35.78 13.98 -6.78
C ALA A 189 -36.14 15.46 -6.57
N GLY A 190 -35.55 16.39 -7.34
CA GLY A 190 -35.77 17.84 -7.22
C GLY A 190 -35.26 18.44 -5.90
N ARG A 191 -34.26 17.80 -5.27
CA ARG A 191 -33.68 18.24 -4.00
C ARG A 191 -32.31 18.88 -4.24
N PRO A 192 -31.87 19.80 -3.35
CA PRO A 192 -30.52 20.35 -3.43
C PRO A 192 -29.48 19.25 -3.21
N ASP A 193 -28.32 19.43 -3.83
CA ASP A 193 -27.18 18.58 -3.59
C ASP A 193 -26.80 18.61 -2.11
N VAL A 194 -26.46 17.44 -1.59
CA VAL A 194 -25.98 17.24 -0.23
C VAL A 194 -24.58 16.65 -0.34
N GLU A 195 -23.74 16.96 0.63
CA GLU A 195 -22.45 16.29 0.86
C GLU A 195 -22.38 15.84 2.32
N GLU A 196 -21.74 14.71 2.58
CA GLU A 196 -21.48 14.20 3.93
C GLU A 196 -20.02 13.77 4.07
N ASP A 197 -19.34 14.30 5.10
CA ASP A 197 -18.02 13.84 5.49
C ASP A 197 -18.11 12.43 6.08
N ILE A 198 -17.25 11.54 5.61
CA ILE A 198 -17.17 10.17 6.08
C ILE A 198 -15.77 9.84 6.60
N HIS A 199 -15.74 8.88 7.53
CA HIS A 199 -14.53 8.24 8.02
C HIS A 199 -14.66 6.73 7.75
N LEU A 200 -13.68 6.19 7.03
CA LEU A 200 -13.56 4.79 6.68
C LEU A 200 -12.38 4.19 7.44
N ALA A 201 -12.56 2.97 7.94
CA ALA A 201 -11.53 2.25 8.67
C ALA A 201 -11.25 0.91 7.98
N GLY A 202 -10.03 0.70 7.52
CA GLY A 202 -9.51 -0.58 7.08
C GLY A 202 -9.07 -1.42 8.24
N ASP A 203 -9.48 -2.68 8.25
CA ASP A 203 -8.98 -3.63 9.23
C ASP A 203 -7.49 -3.85 9.03
N SER A 204 -6.81 -4.26 10.11
CA SER A 204 -5.45 -4.75 9.97
C SER A 204 -5.45 -6.09 9.25
N PHE A 205 -4.42 -6.34 8.46
CA PHE A 205 -4.29 -7.57 7.71
C PHE A 205 -2.83 -8.02 7.59
N THR A 206 -2.66 -9.31 7.36
CA THR A 206 -1.35 -9.91 7.10
C THR A 206 -1.20 -10.23 5.62
N THR A 207 0.00 -10.05 5.09
CA THR A 207 0.35 -10.37 3.70
C THR A 207 1.37 -11.50 3.66
N ALA A 208 1.31 -12.36 2.65
CA ALA A 208 2.38 -13.29 2.35
C ALA A 208 2.72 -13.17 0.86
N GLY A 209 4.01 -13.15 0.53
CA GLY A 209 4.47 -12.94 -0.83
C GLY A 209 5.79 -13.63 -1.12
N ALA A 210 6.07 -13.80 -2.41
CA ALA A 210 7.36 -14.20 -2.92
C ALA A 210 7.91 -13.10 -3.83
N LEU A 211 9.21 -12.86 -3.76
CA LEU A 211 9.94 -11.84 -4.50
C LEU A 211 11.12 -12.48 -5.20
N ALA A 212 11.43 -12.01 -6.41
CA ALA A 212 12.69 -12.29 -7.08
C ALA A 212 13.31 -10.97 -7.57
N GLY A 213 14.64 -10.89 -7.56
CA GLY A 213 15.32 -9.68 -8.00
C GLY A 213 16.82 -9.89 -8.17
N MET A 214 17.53 -8.79 -8.38
CA MET A 214 18.97 -8.77 -8.53
C MET A 214 19.56 -7.57 -7.79
N SER A 215 20.74 -7.75 -7.23
CA SER A 215 21.56 -6.69 -6.63
C SER A 215 22.80 -6.48 -7.49
N TYR A 216 23.17 -5.23 -7.77
CA TYR A 216 24.34 -4.90 -8.58
C TYR A 216 25.33 -4.08 -7.78
N LEU A 217 26.53 -4.62 -7.55
CA LEU A 217 27.56 -3.94 -6.79
C LEU A 217 28.11 -2.73 -7.56
N ILE A 218 27.93 -1.54 -6.99
CA ILE A 218 28.46 -0.28 -7.53
C ILE A 218 29.90 -0.11 -7.05
N ARG A 219 30.12 -0.23 -5.74
CA ARG A 219 31.42 -0.18 -5.06
C ARG A 219 31.37 -1.01 -3.79
N ASP A 220 32.50 -1.20 -3.13
CA ASP A 220 32.55 -1.90 -1.84
C ASP A 220 31.56 -1.29 -0.84
N GLY A 221 30.66 -2.13 -0.33
CA GLY A 221 29.60 -1.74 0.61
C GLY A 221 28.39 -1.01 0.01
N LEU A 222 28.29 -0.86 -1.32
CA LEU A 222 27.13 -0.21 -1.96
C LEU A 222 26.66 -0.98 -3.21
N SER A 223 25.40 -1.39 -3.20
CA SER A 223 24.72 -2.12 -4.27
C SER A 223 23.27 -1.68 -4.46
#